data_AF-A0A7R9AAE2-F1
#
_entry.id   AF-A0A7R9AAE2-F1
#
_cell.length_a   1.000
_cell.length_b   1.000
_cell.length_c   1.000
_cell.angle_alpha   90.00
_cell.angle_beta   90.00
_cell.angle_gamma   90.00
#
_symmetry.space_group_name_H-M   'P 1'
#
loop_
_entity.id
_entity.type
_entity.pdbx_description
1 polymer ?
#
loop_
_entity_poly.entity_id
_entity_poly.type
_entity_poly.pdbx_seq_one_letter_code
_entity_poly.pdbx_strand_id
1 'polypeptide(L)'
;MKIPVVKRCCCGCMSNKNGSIAIGILMLIISSSIFVTDLLEMAGYTKRAQYHAHLSGEGWGYLLMQFEEFTRPNIFEMVLLPLSIIPEALLIHGVRKRKRKLLIPWLFLDFLALTASLILLLVIFLVLVVLLVMMMNILIFILFIVGIVAVFLAYYVAVHFFLVVYSYFKVSGCHV
;
A
#
# COMPACT_ATOMS: atom_id res chain seq x y z
N MET A 1 31.28 -39.04 -22.36
CA MET A 1 30.37 -38.78 -21.23
C MET A 1 29.95 -37.33 -21.25
N LYS A 2 28.68 -37.03 -21.53
CA LYS A 2 28.16 -35.65 -21.43
C LYS A 2 27.87 -35.40 -19.96
N ILE A 3 28.64 -34.54 -19.32
CA ILE A 3 28.38 -34.05 -17.97
C ILE A 3 27.03 -33.30 -18.06
N PRO A 4 25.97 -33.75 -17.37
CA PRO A 4 24.72 -33.00 -17.36
C PRO A 4 25.01 -31.63 -16.76
N VAL A 5 24.74 -30.58 -17.52
CA VAL A 5 24.78 -29.20 -17.03
C VAL A 5 23.76 -29.12 -15.91
N VAL A 6 24.25 -29.16 -14.67
CA VAL A 6 23.43 -28.91 -13.49
C VAL A 6 22.89 -27.48 -13.68
N LYS A 7 21.62 -27.38 -14.07
CA LYS A 7 20.87 -26.12 -14.05
C LYS A 7 20.94 -25.58 -12.62
N ARG A 8 21.91 -24.71 -12.34
CA ARG A 8 22.01 -23.94 -11.10
C ARG A 8 20.90 -22.88 -11.08
N CYS A 9 19.65 -23.34 -11.02
CA CYS A 9 18.45 -22.55 -10.77
C CYS A 9 17.62 -23.22 -9.67
N CYS A 10 18.28 -23.77 -8.66
CA CYS A 10 17.61 -24.37 -7.50
C CYS A 10 18.21 -23.80 -6.21
N CYS A 11 17.69 -22.65 -5.80
CA CYS A 11 17.51 -22.22 -4.41
C CYS A 11 16.25 -21.32 -4.40
N GLY A 12 15.04 -21.75 -4.09
CA GLY A 12 14.45 -23.04 -3.78
C GLY A 12 12.92 -22.83 -3.88
N CYS A 13 12.20 -23.78 -4.47
CA CYS A 13 10.78 -24.10 -4.28
C CYS A 13 9.72 -22.99 -4.01
N MET A 14 9.82 -21.77 -4.55
CA MET A 14 8.70 -20.81 -4.58
C MET A 14 8.59 -20.00 -5.89
N SER A 15 8.81 -20.65 -7.05
CA SER A 15 8.23 -20.15 -8.32
C SER A 15 6.72 -20.43 -8.35
N ASN A 16 5.98 -20.00 -7.33
CA ASN A 16 4.54 -20.09 -7.35
C ASN A 16 4.03 -18.94 -8.20
N LYS A 17 4.00 -19.16 -9.52
CA LYS A 17 3.21 -18.35 -10.48
C LYS A 17 1.83 -18.05 -9.88
N ASN A 18 1.23 -19.07 -9.25
CA ASN A 18 -0.05 -18.97 -8.56
C ASN A 18 0.01 -18.06 -7.31
N GLY A 19 1.12 -18.07 -6.57
CA GLY A 19 1.35 -17.20 -5.42
C GLY A 19 1.51 -15.73 -5.81
N SER A 20 2.31 -15.44 -6.84
CA SER A 20 2.44 -14.06 -7.36
C SER A 20 1.12 -13.55 -7.96
N ILE A 21 0.35 -14.41 -8.62
CA ILE A 21 -1.01 -14.05 -9.09
C ILE A 21 -1.94 -13.83 -7.89
N ALA A 22 -1.91 -14.68 -6.88
CA ALA A 22 -2.73 -14.53 -5.68
C ALA A 22 -2.42 -13.23 -4.94
N ILE A 23 -1.14 -12.88 -4.79
CA ILE A 23 -0.71 -11.59 -4.22
C ILE A 23 -1.26 -10.43 -5.05
N GLY A 24 -1.13 -10.48 -6.38
CA GLY A 24 -1.66 -9.44 -7.25
C GLY A 24 -3.19 -9.28 -7.14
N ILE A 25 -3.93 -10.39 -7.07
CA ILE A 25 -5.39 -10.36 -6.88
C ILE A 25 -5.76 -9.79 -5.51
N LEU A 26 -5.03 -10.19 -4.46
CA LEU A 26 -5.29 -9.75 -3.09
C LEU A 26 -5.03 -8.24 -2.95
N MET A 27 -3.94 -7.74 -3.53
CA MET A 27 -3.65 -6.30 -3.60
C MET A 27 -4.74 -5.56 -4.36
N LEU A 28 -5.19 -6.09 -5.49
CA LEU A 28 -6.28 -5.49 -6.27
C LEU A 28 -7.58 -5.39 -5.48
N ILE A 29 -7.92 -6.41 -4.71
CA ILE A 29 -9.10 -6.38 -3.82
C ILE A 29 -8.94 -5.29 -2.75
N ILE A 30 -7.78 -5.21 -2.10
CA ILE A 30 -7.50 -4.21 -1.06
C ILE A 30 -7.55 -2.79 -1.65
N SER A 31 -6.82 -2.54 -2.73
CA SER A 31 -6.78 -1.25 -3.42
C SER A 31 -8.17 -0.82 -3.90
N SER A 32 -8.95 -1.78 -4.43
CA SER A 32 -10.34 -1.52 -4.85
C SER A 32 -11.26 -1.24 -3.66
N SER A 33 -11.10 -1.95 -2.53
CA SER A 33 -11.94 -1.72 -1.35
C SER A 33 -11.66 -0.36 -0.73
N ILE A 34 -10.38 0.04 -0.65
CA ILE A 34 -9.97 1.36 -0.18
C ILE A 34 -10.56 2.44 -1.09
N PHE A 35 -10.45 2.27 -2.41
CA PHE A 35 -11.04 3.20 -3.36
C PHE A 35 -12.56 3.35 -3.20
N VAL A 36 -13.28 2.24 -2.98
CA VAL A 36 -14.73 2.28 -2.74
C VAL A 36 -15.07 2.94 -1.40
N THR A 37 -14.32 2.67 -0.33
CA THR A 37 -14.56 3.32 0.96
C THR A 37 -14.32 4.83 0.88
N ASP A 38 -13.26 5.26 0.20
CA ASP A 38 -12.94 6.67 0.03
C ASP A 38 -14.02 7.38 -0.80
N LEU A 39 -14.50 6.74 -1.88
CA LEU A 39 -15.62 7.26 -2.68
C LEU A 39 -16.91 7.40 -1.84
N LEU A 40 -17.21 6.41 -1.00
CA LEU A 40 -18.39 6.44 -0.13
C LEU A 40 -18.26 7.53 0.93
N GLU A 41 -17.07 7.72 1.51
CA GLU A 41 -16.82 8.76 2.50
C GLU A 41 -17.03 10.14 1.87
N MET A 42 -16.49 10.37 0.66
CA MET A 42 -16.68 11.62 -0.08
C MET A 42 -18.15 11.87 -0.46
N ALA A 43 -18.89 10.82 -0.86
CA ALA A 43 -20.33 10.92 -1.08
C ALA A 43 -21.09 11.24 0.24
N GLY A 44 -20.58 10.79 1.38
CA GLY A 44 -21.08 11.16 2.72
C GLY A 44 -20.80 12.62 3.08
N TYR A 45 -19.58 13.10 2.83
CA TYR A 45 -19.18 14.49 3.08
C TYR A 45 -20.02 15.48 2.28
N THR A 46 -20.28 15.20 1.00
CA THR A 46 -21.11 16.09 0.18
C THR A 46 -22.52 16.27 0.76
N LYS A 47 -23.13 15.20 1.30
CA LYS A 47 -24.43 15.28 1.98
C LYS A 47 -24.36 16.06 3.29
N ARG A 48 -23.29 15.88 4.07
CA ARG A 48 -23.10 16.56 5.36
C ARG A 48 -22.85 18.06 5.16
N ALA A 49 -22.02 18.42 4.17
CA ALA A 49 -21.74 19.79 3.78
C ALA A 49 -23.00 20.50 3.26
N GLN A 50 -23.85 19.81 2.48
CA GLN A 50 -25.15 20.35 2.04
C GLN A 50 -26.11 20.59 3.21
N TYR A 51 -26.16 19.67 4.17
CA TYR A 51 -26.99 19.81 5.37
C TYR A 51 -26.52 20.98 6.25
N HIS A 52 -25.21 21.16 6.43
CA HIS A 52 -24.65 22.29 7.16
C HIS A 52 -24.78 23.62 6.41
N ALA A 53 -24.74 23.63 5.07
CA ALA A 53 -25.01 24.82 4.26
C ALA A 53 -26.45 25.32 4.45
N HIS A 54 -27.41 24.41 4.55
CA HIS A 54 -28.81 24.75 4.83
C HIS A 54 -29.05 25.26 6.24
N LEU A 55 -28.25 24.83 7.22
CA LEU A 55 -28.42 25.21 8.62
C LEU A 55 -27.63 26.46 9.03
N SER A 56 -26.51 26.77 8.36
CA SER A 56 -25.55 27.78 8.85
C SER A 56 -25.72 29.19 8.29
N GLY A 57 -26.68 29.42 7.37
CA GLY A 57 -27.08 30.78 6.93
C GLY A 57 -25.89 31.67 6.55
N GLU A 58 -25.38 31.52 5.33
CA GLU A 58 -24.49 32.46 4.63
C GLU A 58 -23.51 33.26 5.52
N GLY A 59 -22.48 32.59 6.03
CA GLY A 59 -21.39 33.25 6.78
C GLY A 59 -20.02 32.69 6.42
N TRP A 60 -18.97 33.51 6.60
CA TRP A 60 -17.56 33.16 6.37
C TRP A 60 -17.09 31.87 7.08
N GLY A 61 -17.80 31.41 8.11
CA GLY A 61 -17.57 30.10 8.74
C GLY A 61 -17.87 28.90 7.83
N TYR A 62 -18.80 29.03 6.88
CA TYR A 62 -19.06 28.03 5.84
C TYR A 62 -17.87 27.93 4.87
N LEU A 63 -17.28 29.05 4.47
CA LEU A 63 -16.08 29.06 3.62
C LEU A 63 -14.87 28.44 4.34
N LEU A 64 -14.65 28.74 5.62
CA LEU A 64 -13.55 28.15 6.40
C LEU A 64 -13.71 26.65 6.63
N MET A 65 -14.91 26.18 7.02
CA MET A 65 -15.20 24.74 7.11
C MET A 65 -15.09 24.05 5.75
N GLN A 66 -15.58 24.68 4.69
CA GLN A 66 -15.48 24.14 3.34
C GLN A 66 -14.02 24.10 2.85
N PHE A 67 -13.14 25.01 3.27
CA PHE A 67 -11.70 24.95 2.97
C PHE A 67 -10.97 23.86 3.76
N GLU A 68 -11.28 23.67 5.04
CA GLU A 68 -10.74 22.58 5.88
C GLU A 68 -11.27 21.20 5.42
N GLU A 69 -12.51 21.14 4.94
CA GLU A 69 -13.12 19.96 4.35
C GLU A 69 -12.72 19.75 2.87
N PHE A 70 -12.37 20.77 2.08
CA PHE A 70 -11.82 20.60 0.72
C PHE A 70 -10.34 20.21 0.71
N THR A 71 -9.60 20.55 1.76
CA THR A 71 -8.21 20.12 1.92
C THR A 71 -8.08 18.68 2.42
N ARG A 72 -9.20 18.02 2.81
CA ARG A 72 -9.19 16.64 3.34
C ARG A 72 -9.43 15.51 2.34
N PRO A 73 -10.31 15.58 1.33
CA PRO A 73 -10.32 14.61 0.26
C PRO A 73 -9.31 15.07 -0.78
N ASN A 74 -8.06 14.64 -0.60
CA ASN A 74 -6.98 14.86 -1.53
C ASN A 74 -7.44 14.48 -2.95
N ILE A 75 -7.65 15.46 -3.82
CA ILE A 75 -7.75 15.25 -5.29
C ILE A 75 -6.59 14.36 -5.75
N PHE A 76 -5.45 14.48 -5.06
CA PHE A 76 -4.29 13.62 -5.17
C PHE A 76 -4.60 12.13 -4.95
N GLU A 77 -5.31 11.76 -3.88
CA GLU A 77 -5.70 10.37 -3.58
C GLU A 77 -6.70 9.84 -4.62
N MET A 78 -7.68 10.66 -5.02
CA MET A 78 -8.63 10.29 -6.09
C MET A 78 -7.95 9.96 -7.41
N VAL A 79 -6.83 10.63 -7.74
CA VAL A 79 -6.08 10.38 -8.97
C VAL A 79 -5.07 9.25 -8.78
N LEU A 80 -4.38 9.18 -7.64
CA LEU A 80 -3.34 8.18 -7.38
C LEU A 80 -3.88 6.77 -7.11
N LEU A 81 -5.04 6.63 -6.46
CA LEU A 81 -5.63 5.31 -6.19
C LEU A 81 -5.99 4.53 -7.47
N PRO A 82 -6.67 5.11 -8.47
CA PRO A 82 -6.88 4.41 -9.74
C PRO A 82 -5.56 4.07 -10.45
N LEU A 83 -4.56 4.95 -10.31
CA LEU A 83 -3.22 4.75 -10.86
C LEU A 83 -2.45 3.61 -10.19
N SER A 84 -2.74 3.27 -8.93
CA SER A 84 -2.12 2.14 -8.22
C SER A 84 -2.68 0.77 -8.66
N ILE A 85 -3.86 0.72 -9.29
CA ILE A 85 -4.44 -0.50 -9.86
C ILE A 85 -3.66 -0.95 -11.11
N ILE A 86 -3.14 0.00 -11.88
CA ILE A 86 -2.39 -0.26 -13.12
C ILE A 86 -1.19 -1.19 -12.88
N PRO A 87 -0.26 -0.91 -11.95
CA PRO A 87 0.87 -1.79 -11.70
C PRO A 87 0.44 -3.18 -11.18
N GLU A 88 -0.65 -3.32 -10.44
CA GLU A 88 -1.17 -4.62 -10.02
C GLU A 88 -1.70 -5.44 -11.20
N ALA A 89 -2.41 -4.80 -12.12
CA ALA A 89 -2.83 -5.43 -13.37
C ALA A 89 -1.62 -5.83 -14.23
N LEU A 90 -0.59 -4.99 -14.29
CA LEU A 90 0.68 -5.28 -14.97
C LEU A 90 1.42 -6.46 -14.32
N LEU A 91 1.40 -6.58 -12.99
CA LEU A 91 1.92 -7.73 -12.26
C LEU A 91 1.19 -9.01 -12.71
N ILE A 92 -0.14 -9.04 -12.62
CA ILE A 92 -0.94 -10.22 -12.98
C ILE A 92 -0.71 -10.60 -14.45
N HIS A 93 -0.72 -9.62 -15.36
CA HIS A 93 -0.50 -9.85 -16.78
C HIS A 93 0.95 -10.30 -17.08
N GLY A 94 1.93 -9.67 -16.42
CA GLY A 94 3.35 -9.97 -16.52
C GLY A 94 3.67 -11.39 -16.07
N VAL A 95 3.09 -11.84 -14.95
CA VAL A 95 3.20 -13.22 -14.45
C VAL A 95 2.50 -14.20 -15.40
N ARG A 96 1.31 -13.87 -15.90
CA ARG A 96 0.57 -14.73 -16.84
C ARG A 96 1.32 -14.95 -18.15
N LYS A 97 1.89 -13.88 -18.74
CA LYS A 97 2.61 -13.91 -20.02
C LYS A 97 4.10 -14.19 -19.89
N ARG A 98 4.63 -14.38 -18.66
CA ARG A 98 6.07 -14.53 -18.38
C ARG A 98 6.91 -13.38 -18.96
N LYS A 99 6.37 -12.17 -19.01
CA LYS A 99 7.05 -10.99 -19.59
C LYS A 99 7.67 -10.17 -18.47
N ARG A 100 8.98 -10.33 -18.26
CA ARG A 100 9.77 -9.60 -17.25
C ARG A 100 9.60 -8.07 -17.31
N LYS A 101 9.56 -7.50 -18.52
CA LYS A 101 9.45 -6.04 -18.70
C LYS A 101 8.20 -5.45 -18.03
N LEU A 102 7.12 -6.21 -17.92
CA LEU A 102 5.87 -5.78 -17.29
C LEU A 102 5.90 -5.88 -15.76
N LEU A 103 6.84 -6.65 -15.19
CA LEU A 103 7.02 -6.80 -13.74
C LEU A 103 7.88 -5.68 -13.13
N ILE A 104 8.73 -5.04 -13.95
CA ILE A 104 9.67 -4.01 -13.48
C ILE A 104 8.95 -2.80 -12.88
N PRO A 105 7.90 -2.22 -13.52
CA PRO A 105 7.20 -1.07 -12.94
C PRO A 105 6.60 -1.39 -11.58
N TRP A 106 6.00 -2.57 -11.43
CA TRP A 106 5.44 -3.01 -10.14
C TRP A 106 6.54 -3.18 -9.08
N LEU A 107 7.63 -3.87 -9.40
CA LEU A 107 8.77 -4.05 -8.47
C LEU A 107 9.38 -2.72 -8.02
N PHE A 108 9.50 -1.76 -8.94
CA PHE A 108 10.06 -0.45 -8.63
C PHE A 108 9.14 0.36 -7.71
N LEU A 109 7.84 0.36 -8.00
CA LEU A 109 6.83 1.03 -7.17
C LEU A 109 6.72 0.38 -5.78
N ASP A 110 6.72 -0.95 -5.71
CA ASP A 110 6.65 -1.69 -4.44
C ASP A 110 7.91 -1.46 -3.60
N PHE A 111 9.09 -1.41 -4.23
CA PHE A 111 10.33 -1.03 -3.54
C PHE A 111 10.26 0.40 -2.98
N LEU A 112 9.80 1.37 -3.77
CA LEU A 112 9.60 2.74 -3.30
C LEU A 112 8.59 2.79 -2.15
N ALA A 113 7.47 2.09 -2.26
CA ALA A 113 6.44 2.01 -1.23
C ALA A 113 6.98 1.42 0.08
N LEU A 114 7.78 0.35 0.01
CA LEU A 114 8.46 -0.23 1.17
C LEU A 114 9.43 0.76 1.82
N THR A 115 10.22 1.49 1.03
CA THR A 115 11.14 2.50 1.58
C THR A 115 10.40 3.67 2.22
N ALA A 116 9.33 4.16 1.60
CA ALA A 116 8.50 5.22 2.17
C ALA A 116 7.81 4.77 3.46
N SER A 117 7.30 3.53 3.49
CA SER A 117 6.68 2.94 4.69
C SER A 117 7.69 2.82 5.83
N LEU A 118 8.94 2.46 5.54
CA LEU A 118 10.00 2.40 6.55
C LEU A 118 10.35 3.78 7.12
N ILE A 119 10.44 4.80 6.26
CA ILE A 119 10.66 6.19 6.71
C ILE A 119 9.49 6.67 7.58
N LEU A 120 8.26 6.43 7.14
CA LEU A 120 7.06 6.81 7.89
C LEU A 120 7.02 6.13 9.26
N LEU A 121 7.36 4.83 9.32
CA LEU A 121 7.45 4.07 10.56
C LEU A 121 8.47 4.69 11.53
N LEU A 122 9.64 5.10 11.02
CA LEU A 122 10.65 5.80 11.83
C LEU A 122 10.15 7.14 12.37
N VAL A 123 9.44 7.92 11.54
CA VAL A 123 8.86 9.21 11.96
C VAL A 123 7.79 8.99 13.04
N ILE A 124 6.86 8.06 12.81
CA ILE A 124 5.81 7.72 13.78
C ILE A 124 6.42 7.26 15.10
N PHE A 125 7.45 6.41 15.04
CA PHE A 125 8.17 5.95 16.21
C PHE A 125 8.78 7.12 17.00
N LEU A 126 9.47 8.05 16.32
CA LEU A 126 10.07 9.23 16.95
C LEU A 126 9.02 10.12 17.63
N VAL A 127 7.93 10.44 16.93
CA VAL A 127 6.83 11.27 17.45
C VAL A 127 6.22 10.63 18.69
N LEU A 128 5.95 9.32 18.63
CA LEU A 128 5.36 8.60 19.75
C LEU A 128 6.28 8.50 20.97
N VAL A 129 7.60 8.35 20.76
CA VAL A 129 8.58 8.38 21.87
C VAL A 129 8.55 9.74 22.57
N VAL A 130 8.51 10.84 21.82
CA VAL A 130 8.41 12.19 22.39
C VAL A 130 7.12 12.35 23.19
N LEU A 131 5.98 11.90 22.64
CA LEU A 131 4.68 11.96 23.32
C LEU A 131 4.65 11.13 24.61
N LEU A 132 5.26 9.93 24.60
CA LEU A 132 5.34 9.06 25.75
C LEU A 132 6.11 9.72 26.91
N VAL A 133 7.23 10.38 26.60
CA VAL A 133 8.06 11.09 27.60
C VAL A 133 7.30 12.26 28.20
N MET A 134 6.49 12.98 27.42
CA MET A 134 5.76 14.16 27.92
C MET A 134 4.51 13.83 28.74
N MET A 135 3.77 12.78 28.36
CA MET A 135 2.43 12.54 28.91
C MET A 135 2.39 11.49 30.04
N MET A 136 3.45 10.70 30.25
CA MET A 136 3.54 9.65 31.31
C MET A 136 2.26 8.81 31.49
N ASN A 137 1.54 8.55 30.39
CA ASN A 137 0.25 7.87 30.44
C ASN A 137 0.39 6.40 30.01
N ILE A 138 0.06 5.49 30.92
CA ILE A 138 0.14 4.04 30.70
C ILE A 138 -0.71 3.58 29.52
N LEU A 139 -1.87 4.22 29.27
CA LEU A 139 -2.73 3.88 28.12
C LEU A 139 -2.01 4.18 26.79
N ILE A 140 -1.29 5.31 26.71
CA ILE A 140 -0.51 5.69 25.52
C ILE A 140 0.63 4.69 25.32
N PHE A 141 1.25 4.20 26.39
CA PHE A 141 2.30 3.18 26.31
C PHE A 141 1.80 1.84 25.76
N ILE A 142 0.62 1.39 26.19
CA ILE A 142 0.03 0.14 25.68
C ILE A 142 -0.32 0.30 24.20
N LEU A 143 -0.97 1.41 23.82
CA LEU A 143 -1.30 1.70 22.42
C LEU A 143 -0.03 1.80 21.55
N PHE A 144 1.06 2.34 22.09
CA PHE A 144 2.35 2.40 21.42
C PHE A 144 2.91 1.01 21.10
N ILE A 145 2.94 0.11 22.08
CA ILE A 145 3.44 -1.26 21.88
C ILE A 145 2.59 -1.99 20.84
N VAL A 146 1.26 -1.91 20.96
CA VAL A 146 0.33 -2.55 20.01
C VAL A 146 0.51 -1.98 18.60
N GLY A 147 0.63 -0.66 18.49
CA GLY A 147 0.87 0.03 17.22
C GLY A 147 2.18 -0.42 16.55
N ILE A 148 3.29 -0.46 17.30
CA ILE A 148 4.58 -0.92 16.77
C ILE A 148 4.49 -2.35 16.27
N VAL A 149 3.89 -3.25 17.06
CA VAL A 149 3.76 -4.67 16.68
C VAL A 149 2.93 -4.81 15.41
N ALA A 150 1.80 -4.10 15.31
CA ALA A 150 0.94 -4.14 14.13
C ALA A 150 1.65 -3.63 12.88
N VAL A 151 2.35 -2.49 12.97
CA VAL A 151 3.08 -1.91 11.83
C VAL A 151 4.26 -2.81 11.42
N PHE A 152 4.98 -3.39 12.39
CA PHE A 152 6.09 -4.30 12.11
C PHE A 152 5.62 -5.58 11.41
N LEU A 153 4.50 -6.16 11.84
CA LEU A 153 3.88 -7.31 11.18
C LEU A 153 3.46 -6.96 9.75
N ALA A 154 2.82 -5.81 9.53
CA ALA A 154 2.42 -5.37 8.20
C ALA A 154 3.63 -5.20 7.28
N TYR A 155 4.71 -4.59 7.77
CA TYR A 155 5.96 -4.45 7.02
C TYR A 155 6.57 -5.81 6.65
N TYR A 156 6.60 -6.76 7.60
CA TYR A 156 7.13 -8.09 7.34
C TYR A 156 6.35 -8.84 6.24
N VAL A 157 5.03 -8.75 6.27
CA VAL A 157 4.16 -9.34 5.23
C VAL A 157 4.43 -8.71 3.87
N ALA A 158 4.58 -7.38 3.80
CA ALA A 158 4.89 -6.67 2.56
C ALA A 158 6.25 -7.09 1.98
N VAL A 159 7.30 -7.16 2.81
CA VAL A 159 8.62 -7.66 2.40
C VAL A 159 8.53 -9.11 1.90
N HIS A 160 7.76 -9.96 2.56
CA HIS A 160 7.56 -11.34 2.12
C HIS A 160 6.90 -11.39 0.73
N PHE A 161 5.86 -10.58 0.47
CA PHE A 161 5.23 -10.50 -0.84
C PHE A 161 6.20 -10.01 -1.93
N PHE A 162 6.98 -8.96 -1.63
CA PHE A 162 8.03 -8.48 -2.52
C PHE A 162 9.02 -9.59 -2.88
N LEU A 163 9.52 -10.34 -1.88
CA LEU A 163 10.46 -11.44 -2.09
C LEU A 163 9.86 -12.56 -2.95
N VAL A 164 8.58 -12.90 -2.75
CA VAL A 164 7.88 -13.90 -3.58
C VAL A 164 7.83 -13.45 -5.04
N VAL A 165 7.43 -12.22 -5.32
CA VAL A 165 7.36 -11.70 -6.70
C VAL A 165 8.76 -11.53 -7.31
N TYR A 166 9.72 -11.04 -6.55
CA TYR A 166 11.10 -10.89 -6.99
C TYR A 166 11.76 -12.23 -7.31
N SER A 167 11.52 -13.26 -6.50
CA SER A 167 12.01 -14.62 -6.77
C SER A 167 11.46 -15.16 -8.10
N TYR A 168 10.17 -14.93 -8.38
CA TYR A 168 9.55 -15.30 -9.65
C TYR A 168 10.15 -14.51 -10.84
N PHE A 169 10.39 -13.22 -10.66
CA PHE A 169 11.06 -12.38 -11.65
C PHE A 169 12.45 -12.94 -12.00
N LYS A 170 13.26 -13.29 -10.99
CA LYS A 170 14.61 -13.84 -11.17
C LYS A 170 14.62 -15.20 -11.86
N VAL A 171 13.65 -16.07 -11.59
CA VAL A 171 13.52 -17.36 -12.30
C VAL A 171 13.09 -17.18 -13.76
N SER A 172 12.19 -16.24 -14.04
CA SER A 172 11.52 -16.09 -15.34
C SER A 172 12.42 -15.76 -16.53
N GLY A 173 13.69 -15.45 -16.32
CA GLY A 173 14.65 -15.21 -17.41
C GLY A 173 16.02 -15.77 -17.13
N CYS A 174 16.07 -16.85 -16.35
CA CYS A 174 17.00 -17.94 -16.65
C CYS A 174 16.48 -18.85 -17.79
N HIS A 175 15.23 -18.64 -18.24
CA HIS A 175 14.56 -19.38 -19.32
C HIS A 175 14.52 -18.62 -20.67
N VAL A 176 15.28 -17.52 -20.80
CA VAL A 176 15.46 -16.77 -22.05
C VAL A 176 16.79 -17.18 -22.67
#